data_AF-A0ABD3LGX3-F1
#
_entry.id   AF-A0ABD3LGX3-F1
#
_cell.length_a   1.000
_cell.length_b   1.000
_cell.length_c   1.000
_cell.angle_alpha   90.00
_cell.angle_beta   90.00
_cell.angle_gamma   90.00
#
_symmetry.space_group_name_H-M   'P 1'
#
loop_
_entity.id
_entity.type
_entity.pdbx_description
1 polymer ?
#
loop_
_entity_poly.entity_id
_entity_poly.type
_entity_poly.pdbx_seq_one_letter_code
_entity_poly.pdbx_strand_id
1 'polypeptide(L)'
;MAERKGETSRENIELERELDDKQSLELDIERLRGALQVMKNMEDDNDVDLKQKMKEIEEILEAKEELSRVLTVKHWRNNDELQDACKELIKEIIDEEDEKLKALKDEYGEDVFKAVSRPSKR
;
A
#
# COMPACT_ATOMS: atom_id res chain seq x y z
N MET A 1 10.56 19.10 19.55
CA MET A 1 11.04 17.74 19.22
C MET A 1 10.23 16.63 19.87
N ALA A 2 9.73 16.78 21.10
CA ALA A 2 8.91 15.76 21.76
C ALA A 2 7.53 15.54 21.09
N GLU A 3 6.89 16.60 20.58
CA GLU A 3 5.57 16.52 19.93
C GLU A 3 5.59 15.73 18.61
N ARG A 4 6.51 16.06 17.70
CA ARG A 4 6.69 15.31 16.44
C ARG A 4 6.96 13.81 16.67
N LYS A 5 7.70 13.47 17.73
CA LYS A 5 8.00 12.08 18.07
C LYS A 5 6.77 11.31 18.56
N GLY A 6 5.83 12.01 19.23
CA GLY A 6 4.54 11.45 19.65
C GLY A 6 3.56 11.28 18.49
N GLU A 7 3.55 12.20 17.53
CA GLU A 7 2.72 12.13 16.31
C GLU A 7 3.14 10.95 15.42
N THR A 8 4.43 10.83 15.09
CA THR A 8 4.95 9.69 14.31
C THR A 8 4.71 8.34 14.99
N SER A 9 4.72 8.30 16.32
CA SER A 9 4.46 7.05 17.06
C SER A 9 2.98 6.65 17.02
N ARG A 10 2.05 7.60 16.93
CA ARG A 10 0.61 7.31 16.76
C ARG A 10 0.32 6.83 15.34
N GLU A 11 0.91 7.50 14.36
CA GLU A 11 0.74 7.16 12.94
C GLU A 11 1.26 5.75 12.64
N ASN A 12 2.37 5.32 13.24
CA ASN A 12 2.84 3.93 13.15
C ASN A 12 1.85 2.91 13.74
N ILE A 13 1.23 3.21 14.88
CA ILE A 13 0.25 2.32 15.51
C ILE A 13 -1.02 2.20 14.65
N GLU A 14 -1.44 3.29 14.02
CA GLU A 14 -2.57 3.29 13.09
C GLU A 14 -2.27 2.48 11.82
N LEU A 15 -1.08 2.65 11.24
CA LEU A 15 -0.65 1.86 10.08
C LEU A 15 -0.54 0.36 10.38
N GLU A 16 -0.06 -0.02 11.57
CA GLU A 16 -0.03 -1.41 12.02
C GLU A 16 -1.45 -2.00 12.12
N ARG A 17 -2.41 -1.25 12.67
CA ARG A 17 -3.82 -1.68 12.71
C ARG A 17 -4.43 -1.83 11.32
N GLU A 18 -4.19 -0.88 10.42
CA GLU A 18 -4.69 -0.96 9.04
C GLU A 18 -4.12 -2.19 8.31
N LEU A 19 -2.86 -2.55 8.58
CA LEU A 19 -2.23 -3.74 8.03
C LEU A 19 -2.88 -5.02 8.57
N ASP A 20 -3.12 -5.09 9.88
CA ASP A 20 -3.80 -6.22 10.52
C ASP A 20 -5.23 -6.41 9.99
N ASP A 21 -5.98 -5.32 9.85
CA ASP A 21 -7.35 -5.32 9.30
C ASP A 21 -7.36 -5.82 7.84
N LYS A 22 -6.38 -5.38 7.03
CA LYS A 22 -6.22 -5.85 5.65
C LYS A 22 -5.91 -7.35 5.59
N GLN A 23 -5.00 -7.84 6.42
CA GLN A 23 -4.65 -9.25 6.48
C GLN A 23 -5.85 -10.10 6.93
N SER A 24 -6.61 -9.64 7.92
CA SER A 24 -7.84 -10.31 8.35
C SER A 24 -8.87 -10.39 7.22
N LEU A 25 -9.01 -9.32 6.43
CA LEU A 25 -9.92 -9.28 5.29
C LEU A 25 -9.51 -10.26 4.18
N GLU A 26 -8.22 -10.38 3.88
CA GLU A 26 -7.70 -11.36 2.90
C GLU A 26 -7.98 -12.81 3.35
N LEU A 27 -7.73 -13.12 4.62
CA LEU A 27 -8.02 -14.44 5.19
C LEU A 27 -9.51 -14.78 5.14
N ASP A 28 -10.38 -13.80 5.40
CA ASP A 28 -11.84 -14.00 5.31
C ASP A 28 -12.30 -14.29 3.88
N ILE A 29 -11.74 -13.59 2.88
CA ILE A 29 -12.04 -13.82 1.46
C ILE A 29 -11.66 -15.26 1.08
N GLU A 30 -10.46 -15.71 1.46
CA GLU A 30 -10.02 -17.08 1.18
C GLU A 30 -10.90 -18.13 1.88
N ARG A 31 -11.28 -17.89 3.13
CA ARG A 31 -12.19 -18.78 3.88
C ARG A 31 -13.54 -18.90 3.20
N LEU A 32 -14.14 -17.77 2.79
CA LEU A 32 -15.45 -17.75 2.12
C LEU A 32 -15.39 -18.44 0.76
N ARG A 33 -14.33 -18.21 -0.03
CA ARG A 33 -14.09 -18.94 -1.29
C ARG A 33 -13.99 -20.44 -1.06
N GLY A 34 -13.25 -20.86 -0.03
CA GLY A 34 -13.12 -22.27 0.34
C GLY A 34 -14.45 -22.90 0.75
N ALA A 35 -15.24 -22.21 1.58
CA ALA A 35 -16.56 -22.65 2.00
C ALA A 35 -17.52 -22.80 0.80
N LEU A 36 -17.57 -21.79 -0.07
CA LEU A 36 -18.40 -21.81 -1.27
C LEU A 36 -18.02 -22.96 -2.20
N GLN A 37 -16.72 -23.20 -2.40
CA GLN A 37 -16.22 -24.30 -3.23
C GLN A 37 -16.64 -25.67 -2.69
N VAL A 38 -16.58 -25.87 -1.37
CA VAL A 38 -17.04 -27.12 -0.73
C VAL A 38 -18.56 -27.28 -0.90
N MET A 39 -19.34 -26.22 -0.66
CA MET A 39 -20.80 -26.26 -0.78
C MET A 39 -21.24 -26.56 -2.22
N LYS A 40 -20.56 -25.95 -3.21
CA LYS A 40 -20.78 -26.21 -4.63
C LYS A 40 -20.49 -27.66 -5.02
N ASN A 41 -19.46 -28.27 -4.44
CA ASN A 41 -19.13 -29.68 -4.69
C ASN A 41 -20.12 -30.67 -4.03
N MET A 42 -20.88 -30.20 -3.04
CA MET A 42 -21.91 -30.98 -2.33
C MET A 42 -23.33 -30.64 -2.81
N GLU A 43 -23.46 -29.83 -3.87
CA GLU A 43 -24.75 -29.34 -4.34
C GLU A 43 -25.61 -30.49 -4.90
N ASP A 44 -26.72 -30.79 -4.22
CA ASP A 44 -27.83 -31.57 -4.75
C ASP A 44 -28.89 -30.59 -5.26
N ASP A 45 -29.46 -30.87 -6.43
CA ASP A 45 -30.38 -29.98 -7.11
C ASP A 45 -31.66 -29.66 -6.31
N ASN A 46 -32.00 -30.52 -5.35
CA ASN A 46 -33.19 -30.38 -4.51
C ASN A 46 -32.92 -29.60 -3.19
N ASP A 47 -31.67 -29.29 -2.86
CA ASP A 47 -31.33 -28.57 -1.63
C ASP A 47 -31.45 -27.06 -1.82
N VAL A 48 -32.69 -26.56 -1.76
CA VAL A 48 -33.03 -25.13 -1.90
C VAL A 48 -32.35 -24.29 -0.81
N ASP A 49 -32.23 -24.83 0.40
CA ASP A 49 -31.61 -24.12 1.54
C ASP A 49 -30.10 -23.95 1.34
N LEU A 50 -29.43 -24.97 0.80
CA LEU A 50 -28.02 -24.88 0.42
C LEU A 50 -27.80 -23.86 -0.70
N LYS A 51 -28.65 -23.88 -1.74
CA LYS A 51 -28.61 -22.91 -2.85
C LYS A 51 -28.81 -21.47 -2.36
N GLN A 52 -29.72 -21.24 -1.42
CA GLN A 52 -29.94 -19.94 -0.81
C GLN A 52 -28.68 -19.45 -0.07
N LYS A 53 -28.08 -20.30 0.78
CA LYS A 53 -26.86 -19.95 1.51
C LYS A 53 -25.66 -19.71 0.60
N MET A 54 -25.54 -20.45 -0.50
CA MET A 54 -24.49 -20.23 -1.49
C MET A 54 -24.59 -18.84 -2.11
N LYS A 55 -25.80 -18.39 -2.47
CA LYS A 55 -26.01 -17.02 -2.97
C LYS A 55 -25.65 -15.95 -1.95
N GLU A 56 -26.03 -16.13 -0.69
CA GLU A 56 -25.65 -15.18 0.37
C GLU A 56 -24.13 -15.09 0.55
N ILE A 57 -23.43 -16.24 0.50
CA ILE A 57 -21.96 -16.28 0.55
C ILE A 57 -21.34 -15.61 -0.67
N GLU A 58 -21.90 -15.81 -1.87
CA GLU A 58 -21.46 -15.15 -3.10
C GLU A 58 -21.58 -13.62 -3.01
N GLU A 59 -22.71 -13.10 -2.54
CA GLU A 59 -22.93 -11.66 -2.36
C GLU A 59 -21.96 -11.04 -1.34
N ILE A 60 -21.73 -11.72 -0.20
CA ILE A 60 -20.78 -11.29 0.82
C ILE A 60 -19.34 -11.30 0.27
N LEU A 61 -19.00 -12.35 -0.49
CA LEU A 61 -17.69 -12.49 -1.11
C LEU A 61 -17.45 -11.36 -2.11
N GLU A 62 -18.41 -11.06 -2.98
CA GLU A 62 -18.31 -9.97 -3.96
C GLU A 62 -18.10 -8.61 -3.28
N ALA A 63 -18.86 -8.32 -2.22
CA ALA A 63 -18.71 -7.08 -1.45
C ALA A 63 -17.31 -6.96 -0.80
N LYS A 64 -16.79 -8.04 -0.23
CA LYS A 64 -15.45 -8.05 0.38
C LYS A 64 -14.33 -7.92 -0.67
N GLU A 65 -14.49 -8.55 -1.83
CA GLU A 65 -13.53 -8.42 -2.93
C GLU A 65 -13.50 -6.99 -3.50
N GLU A 66 -14.66 -6.34 -3.64
CA GLU A 66 -14.72 -4.95 -4.05
C GLU A 66 -14.05 -4.02 -3.04
N LEU A 67 -14.32 -4.22 -1.74
CA LEU A 67 -13.63 -3.48 -0.68
C LEU A 67 -12.10 -3.65 -0.76
N SER A 68 -11.63 -4.88 -1.00
CA SER A 68 -10.19 -5.16 -1.19
C SER A 68 -9.58 -4.41 -2.38
N ARG A 69 -10.29 -4.36 -3.53
CA ARG A 69 -9.85 -3.59 -4.71
C ARG A 69 -9.74 -2.10 -4.40
N VAL A 70 -10.79 -1.52 -3.79
CA VAL A 70 -10.83 -0.10 -3.42
C VAL A 70 -9.68 0.26 -2.46
N LEU A 71 -9.46 -0.55 -1.43
CA LEU A 71 -8.37 -0.35 -0.48
C LEU A 71 -7.00 -0.42 -1.18
N THR A 72 -6.79 -1.39 -2.05
CA THR A 72 -5.55 -1.52 -2.83
C THR A 72 -5.28 -0.26 -3.65
N VAL A 73 -6.28 0.26 -4.36
CA VAL A 73 -6.16 1.50 -5.15
C VAL A 73 -5.85 2.71 -4.25
N LYS A 74 -6.52 2.83 -3.10
CA LYS A 74 -6.28 3.91 -2.13
C LYS A 74 -4.85 3.86 -1.59
N HIS A 75 -4.37 2.69 -1.17
CA HIS A 75 -3.00 2.53 -0.68
C HIS A 75 -1.97 2.83 -1.76
N TRP A 76 -2.20 2.43 -3.01
CA TRP A 76 -1.33 2.79 -4.13
C TRP A 76 -1.25 4.30 -4.34
N ARG A 77 -2.39 5.01 -4.33
CA ARG A 77 -2.44 6.47 -4.46
C ARG A 77 -1.69 7.16 -3.32
N ASN A 78 -1.98 6.77 -2.07
CA ASN A 78 -1.28 7.33 -0.92
C ASN A 78 0.23 7.08 -0.98
N ASN A 79 0.67 5.89 -1.40
CA ASN A 79 2.08 5.58 -1.54
C ASN A 79 2.74 6.41 -2.66
N ASP A 80 2.07 6.58 -3.80
CA ASP A 80 2.54 7.41 -4.90
C ASP A 80 2.67 8.89 -4.47
N GLU A 81 1.67 9.43 -3.77
CA GLU A 81 1.69 10.77 -3.19
C GLU A 81 2.84 10.95 -2.17
N LEU A 82 3.05 9.97 -1.28
CA LEU A 82 4.16 9.97 -0.33
C LEU A 82 5.51 9.89 -1.03
N GLN A 83 5.62 9.08 -2.09
CA GLN A 83 6.85 8.93 -2.85
C GLN A 83 7.17 10.22 -3.63
N ASP A 84 6.17 10.88 -4.20
CA ASP A 84 6.34 12.16 -4.88
C ASP A 84 6.67 13.30 -3.91
N ALA A 85 6.02 13.38 -2.75
CA ALA A 85 6.39 14.31 -1.69
C ALA A 85 7.84 14.07 -1.21
N CYS A 86 8.26 12.81 -1.07
CA CYS A 86 9.66 12.47 -0.75
C CYS A 86 10.63 12.90 -1.87
N LYS A 87 10.27 12.73 -3.15
CA LYS A 87 11.10 13.17 -4.29
C LYS A 87 11.25 14.69 -4.31
N GLU A 88 10.18 15.44 -4.08
CA GLU A 88 10.23 16.90 -4.03
C GLU A 88 11.05 17.39 -2.83
N LEU A 89 10.89 16.79 -1.65
CA LEU A 89 11.75 17.09 -0.50
C LEU A 89 13.24 16.79 -0.78
N ILE A 90 13.56 15.67 -1.44
CA ILE A 90 14.94 15.35 -1.82
C ILE A 90 15.48 16.38 -2.82
N LYS A 91 14.67 16.83 -3.79
CA LYS A 91 15.07 17.91 -4.71
C LYS A 91 15.31 19.23 -3.98
N GLU A 92 14.47 19.59 -3.01
CA GLU A 92 14.66 20.79 -2.19
C GLU A 92 15.92 20.71 -1.30
N ILE A 93 16.30 19.51 -0.83
CA ILE A 93 17.51 19.30 -0.02
C ILE A 93 18.78 19.37 -0.88
N ILE A 94 18.72 18.95 -2.15
CA ILE A 94 19.82 19.12 -3.12
C ILE A 94 19.74 20.54 -3.69
N ASP A 95 20.27 21.50 -2.94
CA ASP A 95 20.40 22.88 -3.43
C ASP A 95 21.50 22.93 -4.49
N GLU A 96 21.13 23.19 -5.75
CA GLU A 96 22.07 23.35 -6.87
C GLU A 96 23.04 24.53 -6.64
N GLU A 97 22.74 25.43 -5.70
CA GLU A 97 23.62 26.52 -5.29
C GLU A 97 24.56 26.19 -4.13
N ASP A 98 24.44 25.02 -3.49
CA ASP A 98 25.26 24.60 -2.36
C ASP A 98 26.76 24.68 -2.71
N GLU A 99 27.52 25.43 -1.89
CA GLU A 99 28.93 25.71 -2.13
C GLU A 99 29.78 24.42 -2.18
N LYS A 100 29.41 23.37 -1.44
CA LYS A 100 30.10 22.08 -1.48
C LYS A 100 29.79 21.33 -2.77
N LEU A 101 28.58 21.43 -3.30
CA LEU A 101 28.21 20.87 -4.60
C LEU A 101 28.93 21.60 -5.74
N LYS A 102 29.07 22.93 -5.67
CA LYS A 102 29.87 23.73 -6.61
C LYS A 102 31.36 23.37 -6.53
N ALA A 103 31.92 23.29 -5.32
CA ALA A 103 33.31 22.85 -5.13
C ALA A 103 33.54 21.44 -5.69
N LEU A 104 32.59 20.52 -5.52
CA LEU A 104 32.67 19.17 -6.09
C LEU A 104 32.71 19.18 -7.62
N LYS A 105 31.93 20.07 -8.26
CA LYS A 105 31.92 20.24 -9.72
C LYS A 105 33.26 20.78 -10.22
N ASP A 106 33.84 21.75 -9.52
CA ASP A 106 35.12 22.36 -9.89
C ASP A 106 36.30 21.41 -9.67
N GLU A 107 36.27 20.57 -8.62
CA GLU A 107 37.38 19.68 -8.24
C GLU A 107 37.31 18.31 -8.95
N TYR A 108 36.13 17.75 -9.12
CA TYR A 108 35.93 16.38 -9.65
C TYR A 108 35.17 16.32 -10.99
N GLY A 109 34.73 17.46 -11.53
CA GLY A 109 34.06 17.56 -12.81
C GLY A 109 32.54 17.28 -12.78
N GLU A 110 31.89 17.52 -13.93
CA GLU A 110 30.44 17.49 -14.09
C GLU A 110 29.81 16.09 -13.90
N ASP A 111 30.57 15.03 -14.16
CA ASP A 111 30.10 13.65 -14.04
C ASP A 111 29.89 13.23 -12.58
N VAL A 112 30.76 13.68 -11.66
CA VAL A 112 30.65 13.40 -10.23
C VAL A 112 29.52 14.24 -9.61
N PHE A 113 29.38 15.50 -10.03
CA PHE A 113 28.25 16.34 -9.65
C PHE A 113 26.91 15.71 -10.05
N LYS A 114 26.76 15.22 -11.29
CA LYS A 114 25.53 14.57 -11.77
C LYS A 114 25.23 13.25 -11.07
N ALA A 115 26.24 12.52 -10.62
CA ALA A 115 26.04 11.28 -9.89
C ALA A 115 25.47 11.51 -8.48
N VAL A 116 25.83 12.64 -7.85
CA VAL A 116 25.40 13.00 -6.49
C VAL A 116 24.07 13.78 -6.51
N SER A 117 23.83 14.61 -7.52
CA SER A 117 22.61 15.42 -7.63
C SER A 117 21.40 14.64 -8.16
N ARG A 118 21.62 13.54 -8.87
CA ARG A 118 20.51 12.70 -9.34
C ARG A 118 20.11 11.71 -8.24
N PRO A 119 18.85 11.72 -7.77
CA PRO A 119 18.38 10.64 -6.92
C PRO A 119 18.50 9.33 -7.71
N SER A 120 19.23 8.37 -7.14
CA SER A 120 19.40 7.04 -7.72
C SER A 120 18.03 6.43 -8.02
N LYS A 121 17.71 6.22 -9.30
CA LYS A 121 16.57 5.39 -9.69
C LYS A 121 16.94 3.96 -9.34
N ARG A 122 16.38 3.44 -8.24
CA ARG A 122 16.33 2.00 -7.99
C ARG A 122 15.25 1.37 -8.87
#